data_AF-A0AA96FXU2-F1
#
_entry.id   AF-A0AA96FXU2-F1
#
_cell.length_a   1.000
_cell.length_b   1.000
_cell.length_c   1.000
_cell.angle_alpha   90.00
_cell.angle_beta   90.00
_cell.angle_gamma   90.00
#
_symmetry.space_group_name_H-M   'P 1'
#
loop_
_entity.id
_entity.type
_entity.pdbx_description
1 polymer ?
#
loop_
_entity_poly.entity_id
_entity_poly.type
_entity_poly.pdbx_seq_one_letter_code
_entity_poly.pdbx_strand_id
1 'polypeptide(L)'
;MTTVCRICAGTGRTAGLSCRTCQGTGTTEVGGGGGNCFLCDGTGVYVRYRVDAAGAKHAYRDEICRTCDGTGNRSASTWDEIA
;
A
#
# COMPACT_ATOMS: atom_id res chain seq x y z
N MET A 1 -22.94 -9.51 -6.20
CA MET A 1 -22.64 -8.44 -5.23
C MET A 1 -21.14 -8.13 -5.34
N THR A 2 -20.74 -6.88 -5.53
CA THR A 2 -19.31 -6.49 -5.55
C THR A 2 -18.90 -6.01 -4.16
N THR A 3 -17.74 -6.44 -3.66
CA THR A 3 -17.24 -6.04 -2.35
C THR A 3 -16.15 -4.99 -2.51
N VAL A 4 -16.15 -3.96 -1.66
CA VAL A 4 -15.08 -2.95 -1.66
C VAL A 4 -13.72 -3.63 -1.52
N CYS A 5 -12.77 -3.29 -2.40
CA CYS A 5 -11.43 -3.84 -2.36
C CYS A 5 -10.70 -3.28 -1.13
N ARG A 6 -10.55 -4.12 -0.09
CA ARG A 6 -9.89 -3.74 1.16
C ARG A 6 -8.42 -3.38 0.98
N ILE A 7 -7.78 -3.89 -0.08
CA ILE A 7 -6.37 -3.58 -0.38
C ILE A 7 -6.20 -2.12 -0.79
N CYS A 8 -7.12 -1.55 -1.59
CA CYS A 8 -7.09 -0.14 -1.99
C CYS A 8 -8.14 0.73 -1.30
N ALA A 9 -8.83 0.18 -0.30
CA ALA A 9 -9.96 0.83 0.38
C ALA A 9 -10.99 1.45 -0.59
N GLY A 10 -11.26 0.78 -1.72
CA GLY A 10 -12.23 1.29 -2.70
C GLY A 10 -11.69 2.28 -3.73
N THR A 11 -10.45 2.74 -3.61
CA THR A 11 -9.91 3.80 -4.50
C THR A 11 -9.47 3.30 -5.87
N GLY A 12 -9.30 1.98 -6.03
CA GLY A 12 -8.71 1.39 -7.23
C GLY A 12 -7.19 1.59 -7.33
N ARG A 13 -6.57 2.30 -6.40
CA ARG A 13 -5.15 2.63 -6.42
C ARG A 13 -4.47 2.20 -5.13
N THR A 14 -3.24 1.69 -5.22
CA THR A 14 -2.44 1.37 -4.03
C THR A 14 -1.55 2.53 -3.60
N ALA A 15 -1.30 3.49 -4.50
CA ALA A 15 -0.57 4.71 -4.19
C ALA A 15 -1.42 5.62 -3.28
N GLY A 16 -0.82 6.17 -2.24
CA GLY A 16 -1.50 7.07 -1.29
C GLY A 16 -2.13 6.39 -0.07
N LEU A 17 -2.10 5.04 0.01
CA LEU A 17 -2.56 4.32 1.20
C LEU A 17 -1.62 4.55 2.37
N SER A 18 -2.12 4.53 3.60
CA SER A 18 -1.25 4.56 4.78
C SER A 18 -0.30 3.35 4.76
N CYS A 19 0.98 3.60 5.01
CA CYS A 19 1.99 2.55 5.12
C CYS A 19 1.61 1.65 6.29
N ARG A 20 1.27 0.39 6.03
CA ARG A 20 0.79 -0.56 7.06
C ARG A 20 1.82 -0.82 8.15
N THR A 21 3.10 -0.71 7.83
CA THR A 21 4.19 -0.97 8.78
C THR A 21 4.30 0.11 9.85
N CYS A 22 4.10 1.37 9.49
CA CYS A 22 4.06 2.49 10.45
C CYS A 22 2.63 3.00 10.69
N GLN A 23 1.61 2.32 10.18
CA GLN A 23 0.21 2.75 10.25
C GLN A 23 -0.06 4.20 9.84
N GLY A 24 0.73 4.77 8.93
CA GLY A 24 0.58 6.18 8.54
C GLY A 24 1.50 7.17 9.25
N THR A 25 2.21 6.78 10.31
CA THR A 25 3.00 7.73 11.13
C THR A 25 4.32 8.14 10.49
N GLY A 26 4.82 7.33 9.54
CA GLY A 26 6.13 7.53 8.94
C GLY A 26 7.29 7.01 9.79
N THR A 27 7.05 6.59 11.03
CA THR A 27 8.08 6.10 11.95
C THR A 27 7.74 4.69 12.41
N THR A 28 8.77 3.85 12.60
CA THR A 28 8.58 2.53 13.22
C THR A 28 9.23 2.55 14.60
N GLU A 29 8.41 2.59 15.64
CA GLU A 29 8.83 2.45 17.03
C GLU A 29 9.16 0.98 17.34
N VAL A 30 10.19 0.43 16.70
CA VAL A 30 10.67 -0.91 17.04
C VAL A 30 12.02 -0.76 17.72
N GLY A 31 12.03 -0.86 19.04
CA GLY A 31 13.25 -1.09 19.83
C GLY A 31 14.14 0.13 20.12
N GLY A 32 13.58 1.21 20.65
CA GLY A 32 14.37 2.21 21.41
C GLY A 32 15.26 3.18 20.61
N GLY A 33 15.30 3.08 19.29
CA GLY A 33 15.94 4.05 18.39
C GLY A 33 14.98 4.44 17.28
N GLY A 34 14.09 5.42 17.53
CA GLY A 34 13.07 5.85 16.57
C GLY A 34 13.69 6.34 15.26
N GLY A 35 13.54 5.55 14.20
CA GLY A 35 13.97 5.88 12.85
C GLY A 35 12.79 6.00 11.90
N ASN A 36 13.03 6.65 10.75
CA ASN A 36 12.08 6.67 9.64
C ASN A 36 11.71 5.23 9.26
N CYS A 37 10.43 4.96 9.05
CA CYS A 37 9.94 3.66 8.63
C CYS A 37 10.61 3.28 7.32
N PHE A 38 11.44 2.25 7.32
CA PHE A 38 12.24 1.85 6.16
C PHE A 38 11.42 1.55 4.90
N LEU A 39 10.15 1.20 5.06
CA LEU A 39 9.22 0.86 3.98
C LEU A 39 8.62 2.07 3.29
N CYS A 40 8.38 3.17 4.02
CA CYS A 40 7.84 4.41 3.45
C CYS A 40 8.82 5.58 3.52
N ASP A 41 10.03 5.36 4.04
CA ASP A 41 11.09 6.35 4.20
C ASP A 41 10.64 7.61 4.96
N GLY A 42 9.86 7.46 6.03
CA GLY A 42 9.38 8.61 6.80
C GLY A 42 8.06 9.21 6.32
N THR A 43 7.60 8.86 5.11
CA THR A 43 6.44 9.55 4.51
C THR A 43 5.08 9.15 5.10
N GLY A 44 5.01 8.02 5.82
CA GLY A 44 3.76 7.47 6.34
C GLY A 44 2.85 6.86 5.26
N VAL A 45 3.19 6.99 3.99
CA VAL A 45 2.37 6.50 2.87
C VAL A 45 3.03 5.26 2.27
N TYR A 46 2.23 4.23 1.99
CA TYR A 46 2.66 3.08 1.20
C TYR A 46 2.97 3.55 -0.22
N VAL A 47 4.26 3.65 -0.50
CA VAL A 47 4.79 3.97 -1.80
C VAL A 47 5.64 2.79 -2.21
N ARG A 48 5.27 2.12 -3.30
CA ARG A 48 6.23 1.22 -3.95
C ARG A 48 7.32 2.09 -4.55
N TYR A 49 8.57 1.71 -4.37
CA TYR A 49 9.70 2.38 -4.98
C TYR A 49 10.29 1.50 -6.07
N ARG A 50 10.64 2.08 -7.21
CA ARG A 50 11.57 1.47 -8.17
C ARG A 50 12.95 2.04 -7.90
N VAL A 51 13.91 1.16 -7.75
CA VAL A 51 15.32 1.53 -7.61
C VAL A 51 15.92 1.48 -9.01
N ASP A 52 16.48 2.60 -9.47
CA ASP A 52 17.18 2.62 -10.75
C ASP A 52 18.59 2.02 -10.63
N ALA A 53 19.30 1.92 -11.76
CA ALA A 53 20.67 1.39 -11.79
C ALA A 53 21.68 2.25 -11.00
N ALA A 54 21.34 3.51 -10.70
CA ALA A 54 22.16 4.40 -9.87
C ALA A 54 21.82 4.28 -8.37
N GLY A 55 20.84 3.43 -8.01
CA GLY A 55 20.41 3.24 -6.62
C GLY A 55 19.39 4.27 -6.13
N ALA A 56 18.90 5.17 -6.99
CA ALA A 56 17.91 6.17 -6.59
C ALA A 56 16.52 5.54 -6.50
N LYS A 57 15.81 5.85 -5.42
CA LYS A 57 14.44 5.38 -5.16
C LYS A 57 13.43 6.33 -5.81
N HIS A 58 12.69 5.83 -6.79
CA HIS A 58 11.60 6.56 -7.45
C HIS A 58 10.25 6.01 -7.01
N ALA A 59 9.44 6.85 -6.38
CA ALA A 59 8.07 6.51 -6.00
C ALA A 59 7.23 6.12 -7.23
N TYR A 60 6.62 4.94 -7.22
CA TYR A 60 5.52 4.61 -8.11
C TYR A 60 4.33 5.47 -7.68
N ARG A 61 4.19 6.66 -8.28
CA ARG A 61 3.15 7.62 -7.90
C ARG A 61 1.74 7.16 -8.26
N ASP A 62 1.60 6.12 -9.08
CA ASP A 62 0.31 5.59 -9.50
C ASP A 62 0.48 4.11 -9.89
N GLU A 63 0.26 3.17 -8.96
CA GLU A 63 0.08 1.75 -9.32
C GLU A 63 -1.39 1.40 -9.13
N ILE A 64 -2.01 0.94 -10.22
CA ILE A 64 -3.36 0.42 -10.23
C ILE A 64 -3.40 -0.77 -9.26
N CYS A 65 -4.44 -0.82 -8.42
CA CYS A 65 -4.61 -1.94 -7.51
C CYS A 65 -4.92 -3.20 -8.32
N ARG A 66 -3.90 -4.06 -8.51
CA ARG A 66 -4.04 -5.33 -9.25
C ARG A 66 -5.02 -6.31 -8.62
N THR A 67 -5.40 -6.12 -7.36
CA THR A 67 -6.41 -6.96 -6.70
C THR A 67 -7.83 -6.66 -7.18
N CYS A 68 -8.08 -5.45 -7.68
CA CYS A 68 -9.37 -5.07 -8.25
C CYS A 68 -9.23 -4.45 -9.65
N ASP A 69 -8.07 -4.61 -10.28
CA ASP A 69 -7.71 -4.02 -11.58
C ASP A 69 -8.09 -2.54 -11.74
N GLY A 70 -7.98 -1.76 -10.66
CA GLY A 70 -8.28 -0.33 -10.71
C GLY A 70 -9.71 0.07 -10.47
N THR A 71 -10.62 -0.89 -10.36
CA THR A 71 -12.06 -0.61 -10.23
C THR A 71 -12.47 -0.19 -8.82
N GLY A 72 -11.60 -0.39 -7.82
CA GLY A 72 -11.92 -0.17 -6.41
C GLY A 72 -12.81 -1.25 -5.78
N ASN A 73 -13.47 -2.08 -6.60
CA ASN A 73 -14.37 -3.11 -6.15
C ASN A 73 -13.92 -4.48 -6.66
N ARG A 74 -13.79 -5.45 -5.77
CA ARG A 74 -13.52 -6.83 -6.15
C ARG A 74 -14.86 -7.53 -6.41
N SER A 75 -14.98 -8.22 -7.55
CA SER A 75 -16.05 -9.19 -7.73
C SER A 75 -15.98 -10.20 -6.60
N ALA A 76 -17.13 -10.65 -6.07
CA ALA A 76 -17.15 -11.73 -5.10
C ALA A 76 -16.46 -12.95 -5.73
N SER A 77 -15.24 -13.24 -5.29
CA SER A 77 -14.58 -14.49 -5.62
C SER A 77 -15.39 -15.59 -4.94
N THR A 78 -15.67 -16.67 -5.65
CA THR A 78 -16.35 -17.88 -5.14
C THR A 78 -15.65 -18.52 -3.91
N TRP A 79 -14.49 -17.99 -3.51
CA TRP A 79 -13.72 -18.37 -2.32
C TRP A 79 -14.02 -17.51 -1.07
N ASP A 80 -14.72 -16.38 -1.17
CA ASP A 80 -15.11 -15.53 -0.01
C ASP A 80 -16.41 -16.06 0.68
N GLU A 81 -17.09 -17.08 0.15
CA GLU A 81 -18.36 -17.64 0.71
C GLU A 81 -18.17 -18.69 1.83
N ILE A 82 -16.93 -19.00 2.23
CA ILE A 82 -16.67 -19.99 3.29
C ILE A 82 -16.16 -19.27 4.56
N ALA A 83 -17.06 -18.61 5.28
CA ALA A 83 -16.83 -18.17 6.66
C ALA A 83 -18.14 -18.22 7.46
#